data_AF-A0A3E0AGJ3-F1
#
_entry.id   AF-A0A3E0AGJ3-F1
#
_cell.length_a   1.000
_cell.length_b   1.000
_cell.length_c   1.000
_cell.angle_alpha   90.00
_cell.angle_beta   90.00
_cell.angle_gamma   90.00
#
_symmetry.space_group_name_H-M   'P 1'
#
loop_
_entity.id
_entity.type
_entity.pdbx_description
1 polymer ?
#
loop_
_entity_poly.entity_id
_entity_poly.type
_entity_poly.pdbx_seq_one_letter_code
_entity_poly.pdbx_strand_id
1 'polypeptide(L)'
;MKNKTLSIFLALVAVVVVFIAIWQIGKMFNPDLDLDETALLRFVFVGVGLLIAFLVYLATSKHKMWEVGTREVVYMAIGAALYAIFSYLFNGTVFVVPSVSQVSLRPAIAIPMFFGYAFGPVVGLFTGAVGNMFGDALTGFGLSPQWSVGNGLVGFIAGLSWLFSDKKKGINTVLIVSAVLTAIATVFYLMNSNQSNTLFYDVENNIFGDAQISLFAGISIVIGFVLVLLVRFVFGKNIDVAAAVTWSMLGNLLGMGFAAISDIWINGYSPAVAIVGEFIPSAGPNLIFAAILVPLLVSAFSASRRQTGR
;
A
#
# COMPACT_ATOMS: atom_id res chain seq x y z
N MET A 1 -3.81 33.87 -1.91
CA MET A 1 -4.18 32.46 -2.22
C MET A 1 -2.90 31.64 -2.27
N LYS A 2 -2.75 30.60 -1.43
CA LYS A 2 -1.60 29.67 -1.54
C LYS A 2 -1.62 29.02 -2.93
N ASN A 3 -0.48 28.95 -3.60
CA ASN A 3 -0.34 28.25 -4.86
C ASN A 3 -0.49 26.74 -4.61
N LYS A 4 -1.69 26.19 -4.85
CA LYS A 4 -2.02 24.77 -4.62
C LYS A 4 -1.05 23.85 -5.35
N THR A 5 -0.67 24.18 -6.59
CA THR A 5 0.30 23.40 -7.37
C THR A 5 1.66 23.34 -6.70
N LEU A 6 2.14 24.47 -6.18
CA LEU A 6 3.39 24.51 -5.42
C LEU A 6 3.30 23.65 -4.14
N SER A 7 2.19 23.71 -3.41
CA SER A 7 2.02 22.88 -2.20
C SER A 7 2.01 21.38 -2.50
N ILE A 8 1.34 20.96 -3.58
CA ILE A 8 1.36 19.56 -4.03
C ILE A 8 2.77 19.16 -4.47
N PHE A 9 3.43 19.99 -5.28
CA PHE A 9 4.79 19.72 -5.73
C PHE A 9 5.75 19.56 -4.54
N LEU A 10 5.69 20.46 -3.56
CA LEU A 10 6.50 20.37 -2.34
C LEU A 10 6.20 19.10 -1.53
N ALA A 11 4.94 18.67 -1.43
CA ALA A 11 4.58 17.43 -0.75
C ALA A 11 5.17 16.19 -1.45
N LEU A 12 5.17 16.15 -2.78
CA LEU A 12 5.77 15.06 -3.56
C LEU A 12 7.30 15.07 -3.45
N VAL A 13 7.93 16.24 -3.56
CA VAL A 13 9.38 16.39 -3.37
C VAL A 13 9.80 15.98 -1.96
N ALA A 14 8.99 16.30 -0.95
CA ALA A 14 9.28 15.91 0.43
C ALA A 14 9.40 14.38 0.60
N VAL A 15 8.62 13.58 -0.13
CA VAL A 15 8.77 12.10 -0.10
C VAL A 15 10.16 11.70 -0.58
N VAL A 16 10.63 12.25 -1.71
CA VAL A 16 11.95 11.95 -2.26
C VAL A 16 13.06 12.41 -1.33
N VAL A 17 12.96 13.63 -0.78
CA VAL A 17 13.93 14.17 0.17
C VAL A 17 14.05 13.29 1.41
N VAL A 18 12.91 12.85 1.97
CA VAL A 18 12.90 11.96 3.13
C VAL A 18 13.49 10.59 2.79
N PHE A 19 13.20 10.03 1.61
CA PHE A 19 13.79 8.75 1.19
C PHE A 19 15.31 8.83 1.06
N ILE A 20 15.81 9.90 0.44
CA ILE A 20 17.25 10.15 0.34
C ILE A 20 17.85 10.32 1.74
N ALA A 21 17.19 11.07 2.63
CA ALA A 21 17.67 11.23 4.00
C ALA A 21 17.73 9.89 4.75
N ILE A 22 16.69 9.05 4.67
CA ILE A 22 16.67 7.71 5.29
C ILE A 22 17.80 6.85 4.75
N TRP A 23 18.01 6.83 3.43
CA TRP A 23 19.10 6.06 2.83
C TRP A 23 20.48 6.57 3.26
N GLN A 24 20.75 7.87 3.11
CA GLN A 24 22.07 8.44 3.38
C GLN A 24 22.44 8.39 4.87
N ILE A 25 21.45 8.57 5.76
CA ILE A 25 21.68 8.48 7.21
C ILE A 25 21.71 7.01 7.63
N GLY A 26 20.77 6.19 7.15
CA GLY A 26 20.63 4.78 7.52
C GLY A 26 21.89 3.96 7.26
N LYS A 27 22.50 4.14 6.08
CA LYS A 27 23.74 3.43 5.72
C LYS A 27 24.95 3.75 6.61
N MET A 28 24.92 4.88 7.33
CA MET A 28 25.98 5.23 8.29
C MET A 28 25.88 4.39 9.58
N PHE A 29 24.68 3.88 9.90
CA PHE A 29 24.42 3.12 11.12
C PHE A 29 24.25 1.62 10.87
N ASN A 30 23.71 1.24 9.71
CA ASN A 30 23.52 -0.14 9.31
C ASN A 30 23.87 -0.33 7.82
N PRO A 31 24.93 -1.10 7.48
CA PRO A 31 25.30 -1.39 6.11
C PRO A 31 24.18 -2.03 5.27
N ASP A 32 23.26 -2.78 5.89
CA ASP A 32 22.12 -3.41 5.20
C ASP A 32 21.12 -2.38 4.65
N LEU A 33 21.21 -1.12 5.08
CA LEU A 33 20.39 -0.01 4.59
C LEU A 33 21.04 0.73 3.41
N ASP A 34 22.25 0.34 2.98
CA ASP A 34 22.81 0.89 1.76
C ASP A 34 22.18 0.19 0.56
N LEU A 35 21.60 0.99 -0.35
CA LEU A 35 21.01 0.46 -1.57
C LEU A 35 22.10 -0.08 -2.50
N ASP A 36 21.81 -1.22 -3.11
CA ASP A 36 22.65 -1.90 -4.09
C ASP A 36 22.73 -1.14 -5.44
N GLU A 37 23.37 -1.74 -6.45
CA GLU A 37 23.50 -1.18 -7.80
C GLU A 37 22.17 -0.84 -8.48
N THR A 38 21.05 -1.39 -8.01
CA THR A 38 19.70 -1.12 -8.53
C THR A 38 19.10 0.17 -7.95
N ALA A 39 19.77 0.85 -7.02
CA ALA A 39 19.32 2.08 -6.35
C ALA A 39 18.72 3.11 -7.32
N LEU A 40 19.42 3.39 -8.42
CA LEU A 40 18.95 4.35 -9.42
C LEU A 40 17.59 3.96 -9.98
N LEU A 41 17.42 2.69 -10.36
CA LEU A 41 16.19 2.19 -10.96
C LEU A 41 15.04 2.16 -9.93
N ARG A 42 15.33 1.83 -8.67
CA ARG A 42 14.36 1.97 -7.56
C ARG A 42 13.84 3.41 -7.44
N PHE A 43 14.73 4.41 -7.53
CA PHE A 43 14.35 5.82 -7.51
C PHE A 43 13.66 6.31 -8.80
N VAL A 44 13.94 5.70 -9.97
CA VAL A 44 13.16 5.94 -11.18
C VAL A 44 11.70 5.54 -10.96
N PHE A 45 11.45 4.36 -10.38
CA PHE A 45 10.07 3.95 -10.06
C PHE A 45 9.44 4.82 -8.96
N VAL A 46 10.20 5.31 -7.97
CA VAL A 46 9.70 6.37 -7.07
C VAL A 46 9.20 7.57 -7.88
N GLY A 47 9.98 8.04 -8.85
CA GLY A 47 9.59 9.12 -9.76
C GLY A 47 8.31 8.81 -10.54
N VAL A 48 8.17 7.59 -11.09
CA VAL A 48 6.96 7.15 -11.81
C VAL A 48 5.74 7.15 -10.91
N GLY A 49 5.83 6.61 -9.69
CA GLY A 49 4.70 6.58 -8.75
C GLY A 49 4.26 7.99 -8.33
N LEU A 50 5.21 8.89 -8.07
CA LEU A 50 4.89 10.29 -7.77
C LEU A 50 4.34 11.05 -8.98
N LEU A 51 4.81 10.73 -10.20
CA LEU A 51 4.26 11.27 -11.43
C LEU A 51 2.79 10.85 -11.62
N ILE A 52 2.44 9.59 -11.34
CA ILE A 52 1.04 9.14 -11.37
C ILE A 52 0.18 9.99 -10.44
N ALA A 53 0.62 10.19 -9.19
CA ALA A 53 -0.10 11.04 -8.24
C ALA A 53 -0.23 12.49 -8.74
N PHE A 54 0.82 13.03 -9.35
CA PHE A 54 0.82 14.38 -9.92
C PHE A 54 -0.11 14.52 -11.13
N LEU A 55 -0.16 13.53 -12.03
CA LEU A 55 -1.07 13.54 -13.19
C LEU A 55 -2.54 13.48 -12.75
N VAL A 56 -2.86 12.67 -11.74
CA VAL A 56 -4.20 12.64 -11.14
C VAL A 56 -4.55 13.99 -10.50
N TYR A 57 -3.57 14.64 -9.86
CA TYR A 57 -3.73 16.02 -9.40
C TYR A 57 -4.03 16.98 -10.54
N LEU A 58 -3.26 16.97 -11.63
CA LEU A 58 -3.49 17.87 -12.76
C LEU A 58 -4.91 17.69 -13.34
N ALA A 59 -5.35 16.44 -13.50
CA ALA A 59 -6.67 16.11 -13.99
C ALA A 59 -7.81 16.56 -13.06
N THR A 60 -7.55 16.71 -11.76
CA THR A 60 -8.58 16.99 -10.74
C THR A 60 -8.27 18.20 -9.86
N SER A 61 -7.38 19.09 -10.31
CA SER A 61 -6.75 20.17 -9.53
C SER A 61 -7.74 21.17 -8.91
N LYS A 62 -8.93 21.30 -9.51
CA LYS A 62 -10.03 22.14 -9.03
C LYS A 62 -10.64 21.63 -7.72
N HIS A 63 -10.49 20.35 -7.39
CA HIS A 63 -11.09 19.74 -6.21
C HIS A 63 -10.41 20.21 -4.90
N LYS A 64 -11.17 20.28 -3.80
CA LYS A 64 -10.67 20.72 -2.48
C LYS A 64 -9.81 19.67 -1.77
N MET A 65 -9.88 18.40 -2.19
CA MET A 65 -9.07 17.30 -1.63
C MET A 65 -7.54 17.51 -1.78
N TRP A 66 -7.13 18.47 -2.59
CA TRP A 66 -5.73 18.82 -2.86
C TRP A 66 -5.21 19.96 -1.97
N GLU A 67 -5.99 20.39 -0.97
CA GLU A 67 -5.52 21.36 0.00
C GLU A 67 -4.48 20.73 0.92
N VAL A 68 -3.31 21.36 1.02
CA VAL A 68 -2.23 20.97 1.94
C VAL A 68 -1.93 22.16 2.82
N GLY A 69 -2.53 22.17 4.00
CA GLY A 69 -2.31 23.14 5.06
C GLY A 69 -1.52 22.55 6.22
N THR A 70 -1.49 23.27 7.34
CA THR A 70 -0.77 22.85 8.54
C THR A 70 -1.34 21.55 9.13
N ARG A 71 -2.66 21.37 9.07
CA ARG A 71 -3.32 20.17 9.60
C ARG A 71 -2.92 18.93 8.81
N GLU A 72 -2.91 19.03 7.49
CA GLU A 72 -2.54 17.94 6.61
C GLU A 72 -1.07 17.55 6.81
N VAL A 73 -0.17 18.52 7.02
CA VAL A 73 1.24 18.25 7.38
C VAL A 73 1.36 17.51 8.72
N VAL A 74 0.57 17.89 9.72
CA VAL A 74 0.54 17.18 11.01
C VAL A 74 0.00 15.76 10.83
N TYR A 75 -1.07 15.56 10.05
CA TYR A 75 -1.61 14.23 9.78
C TYR A 75 -0.64 13.36 8.99
N MET A 76 0.11 13.94 8.05
CA MET A 76 1.20 13.25 7.33
C MET A 76 2.26 12.71 8.28
N ALA A 77 2.73 13.55 9.22
CA ALA A 77 3.74 13.16 10.20
C ALA A 77 3.22 12.09 11.19
N ILE A 78 2.01 12.28 11.73
CA ILE A 78 1.39 11.30 12.65
C ILE A 78 1.17 9.97 11.94
N GLY A 79 0.60 9.99 10.73
CA GLY A 79 0.34 8.79 9.95
C GLY A 79 1.63 8.05 9.61
N ALA A 80 2.66 8.75 9.14
CA ALA A 80 3.96 8.15 8.85
C ALA A 80 4.59 7.52 10.10
N ALA A 81 4.56 8.20 11.25
CA ALA A 81 5.08 7.67 12.50
C ALA A 81 4.32 6.42 12.98
N LEU A 82 2.98 6.47 12.96
CA LEU A 82 2.15 5.30 13.31
C LEU A 82 2.44 4.14 12.37
N TYR A 83 2.50 4.39 11.07
CA TYR A 83 2.74 3.31 10.11
C TYR A 83 4.15 2.74 10.25
N ALA A 84 5.17 3.56 10.49
CA ALA A 84 6.54 3.11 10.72
C ALA A 84 6.65 2.25 11.98
N ILE A 85 6.10 2.70 13.11
CA ILE A 85 6.17 1.97 14.39
C ILE A 85 5.42 0.65 14.29
N PHE A 86 4.19 0.65 13.77
CA PHE A 86 3.42 -0.57 13.63
C PHE A 86 4.03 -1.51 12.58
N SER A 87 4.60 -0.99 11.49
CA SER A 87 5.33 -1.82 10.53
C SER A 87 6.55 -2.45 11.19
N TYR A 88 7.33 -1.70 11.98
CA TYR A 88 8.43 -2.25 12.76
C TYR A 88 7.98 -3.39 13.69
N LEU A 89 6.91 -3.18 14.45
CA LEU A 89 6.37 -4.18 15.36
C LEU A 89 5.91 -5.43 14.61
N PHE A 90 5.10 -5.30 13.55
CA PHE A 90 4.46 -6.45 12.90
C PHE A 90 5.32 -7.14 11.83
N ASN A 91 6.18 -6.39 11.13
CA ASN A 91 7.10 -6.96 10.14
C ASN A 91 8.23 -7.73 10.83
N GLY A 92 8.73 -7.24 11.97
CA GLY A 92 9.85 -7.84 12.69
C GLY A 92 9.48 -9.03 13.59
N THR A 93 8.20 -9.24 13.93
CA THR A 93 7.85 -10.18 15.02
C THR A 93 6.78 -11.22 14.74
N VAL A 94 6.08 -11.22 13.60
CA VAL A 94 4.82 -11.98 13.52
C VAL A 94 4.78 -13.09 12.45
N PHE A 95 4.69 -12.86 11.13
CA PHE A 95 4.71 -13.98 10.16
C PHE A 95 5.11 -13.51 8.74
N VAL A 96 6.11 -14.16 8.14
CA VAL A 96 6.43 -14.01 6.71
C VAL A 96 5.41 -14.83 5.90
N VAL A 97 4.83 -14.23 4.87
CA VAL A 97 3.87 -14.90 3.98
C VAL A 97 4.67 -15.72 2.97
N PRO A 98 4.23 -16.94 2.59
CA PRO A 98 4.82 -17.68 1.48
C PRO A 98 4.95 -16.81 0.23
N SER A 99 6.18 -16.45 -0.15
CA SER A 99 6.49 -15.45 -1.19
C SER A 99 7.95 -15.57 -1.66
N VAL A 100 8.28 -14.94 -2.79
CA VAL A 100 9.64 -14.97 -3.38
C VAL A 100 10.58 -13.88 -2.84
N SER A 101 10.01 -12.90 -2.14
CA SER A 101 10.70 -11.77 -1.49
C SER A 101 10.05 -11.51 -0.14
N GLN A 102 10.68 -10.72 0.75
CA GLN A 102 10.22 -10.57 2.14
C GLN A 102 8.88 -9.83 2.27
N VAL A 103 7.78 -10.56 2.05
CA VAL A 103 6.42 -10.09 2.25
C VAL A 103 5.91 -10.58 3.61
N SER A 104 5.68 -9.64 4.52
CA SER A 104 5.11 -9.92 5.84
C SER A 104 3.58 -9.81 5.85
N LEU A 105 2.91 -10.46 6.81
CA LEU A 105 1.56 -10.07 7.18
C LEU A 105 1.57 -8.67 7.79
N ARG A 106 0.92 -7.71 7.13
CA ARG A 106 0.99 -6.27 7.48
C ARG A 106 -0.36 -5.70 7.95
N PRO A 107 -0.80 -5.95 9.20
CA PRO A 107 -1.97 -5.27 9.77
C PRO A 107 -1.86 -3.74 9.67
N ALA A 108 -0.64 -3.22 9.77
CA ALA A 108 -0.33 -1.80 9.73
C ALA A 108 -0.74 -1.11 8.41
N ILE A 109 -0.94 -1.85 7.30
CA ILE A 109 -1.38 -1.29 6.01
C ILE A 109 -2.72 -0.55 6.10
N ALA A 110 -3.55 -0.88 7.09
CA ALA A 110 -4.80 -0.18 7.35
C ALA A 110 -4.59 1.30 7.71
N ILE A 111 -3.40 1.70 8.17
CA ILE A 111 -3.05 3.07 8.54
C ILE A 111 -3.03 3.99 7.30
N PRO A 112 -2.20 3.78 6.27
CA PRO A 112 -2.24 4.63 5.08
C PRO A 112 -3.59 4.61 4.36
N MET A 113 -4.27 3.46 4.34
CA MET A 113 -5.64 3.34 3.83
C MET A 113 -6.61 4.28 4.56
N PHE A 114 -6.62 4.22 5.89
CA PHE A 114 -7.46 5.06 6.73
C PHE A 114 -7.07 6.54 6.62
N PHE A 115 -5.78 6.87 6.69
CA PHE A 115 -5.31 8.26 6.61
C PHE A 115 -5.62 8.88 5.25
N GLY A 116 -5.47 8.12 4.17
CA GLY A 116 -5.92 8.52 2.84
C GLY A 116 -7.41 8.83 2.81
N TYR A 117 -8.25 7.89 3.28
CA TYR A 117 -9.70 8.08 3.32
C TYR A 117 -10.15 9.23 4.23
N ALA A 118 -9.52 9.42 5.39
CA ALA A 118 -9.97 10.35 6.43
C ALA A 118 -9.41 11.77 6.26
N PHE A 119 -8.22 11.91 5.67
CA PHE A 119 -7.49 13.19 5.60
C PHE A 119 -7.05 13.57 4.18
N GLY A 120 -7.35 12.73 3.18
CA GLY A 120 -7.17 13.05 1.77
C GLY A 120 -5.97 12.33 1.12
N PRO A 121 -5.92 12.36 -0.23
CA PRO A 121 -5.00 11.55 -1.02
C PRO A 121 -3.52 11.88 -0.76
N VAL A 122 -3.18 13.15 -0.56
CA VAL A 122 -1.78 13.56 -0.30
C VAL A 122 -1.32 13.04 1.07
N VAL A 123 -2.21 13.07 2.07
CA VAL A 123 -1.89 12.55 3.40
C VAL A 123 -1.67 11.04 3.34
N GLY A 124 -2.56 10.31 2.68
CA GLY A 124 -2.41 8.87 2.47
C GLY A 124 -1.14 8.50 1.71
N LEU A 125 -0.78 9.26 0.67
CA LEU A 125 0.46 9.08 -0.10
C LEU A 125 1.69 9.18 0.80
N PHE A 126 1.80 10.28 1.54
CA PHE A 126 2.95 10.51 2.41
C PHE A 126 3.01 9.51 3.56
N THR A 127 1.86 9.25 4.21
CA THR A 127 1.75 8.26 5.29
C THR A 127 2.24 6.88 4.83
N GLY A 128 1.76 6.41 3.67
CA GLY A 128 2.16 5.10 3.15
C GLY A 128 3.62 5.06 2.71
N ALA A 129 4.06 6.06 1.95
CA ALA A 129 5.42 6.09 1.42
C ALA A 129 6.47 6.24 2.51
N VAL A 130 6.38 7.31 3.29
CA VAL A 130 7.38 7.62 4.32
C VAL A 130 7.26 6.66 5.49
N GLY A 131 6.04 6.27 5.89
CA GLY A 131 5.85 5.32 6.98
C GLY A 131 6.44 3.94 6.66
N ASN A 132 6.23 3.41 5.45
CA ASN A 132 6.84 2.13 5.07
C ASN A 132 8.36 2.23 5.01
N MET A 133 8.91 3.29 4.40
CA MET A 133 10.36 3.47 4.27
C MET A 133 11.07 3.52 5.64
N PHE A 134 10.49 4.19 6.64
CA PHE A 134 10.99 4.15 8.00
C PHE A 134 10.78 2.78 8.67
N GLY A 135 9.63 2.15 8.46
CA GLY A 135 9.36 0.81 8.98
C GLY A 135 10.41 -0.21 8.52
N ASP A 136 10.68 -0.25 7.22
CA ASP A 136 11.69 -1.13 6.61
C ASP A 136 13.08 -0.84 7.19
N ALA A 137 13.46 0.44 7.29
CA ALA A 137 14.72 0.86 7.88
C ALA A 137 14.89 0.41 9.35
N LEU A 138 13.82 0.45 10.15
CA LEU A 138 13.82 0.03 11.55
C LEU A 138 13.88 -1.50 11.70
N THR A 139 13.29 -2.25 10.76
CA THR A 139 13.28 -3.73 10.79
C THR A 139 14.58 -4.37 10.34
N GLY A 140 15.40 -3.65 9.56
CA GLY A 140 16.62 -4.20 8.96
C GLY A 140 16.36 -5.06 7.71
N PHE A 141 15.18 -4.96 7.07
CA PHE A 141 14.84 -5.68 5.83
C PHE A 141 15.47 -5.08 4.56
N GLY A 142 16.42 -4.15 4.72
CA GLY A 142 16.91 -3.30 3.64
C GLY A 142 15.88 -2.27 3.18
N LEU A 143 16.27 -1.41 2.26
CA LEU A 143 15.42 -0.34 1.74
C LEU A 143 14.83 -0.71 0.38
N SER A 144 13.52 -0.58 0.24
CA SER A 144 12.82 -0.72 -1.05
C SER A 144 11.98 0.52 -1.36
N PRO A 145 12.60 1.60 -1.88
CA PRO A 145 11.91 2.86 -2.20
C PRO A 145 10.71 2.68 -3.13
N GLN A 146 10.80 1.81 -4.13
CA GLN A 146 9.72 1.53 -5.08
C GLN A 146 8.51 0.89 -4.39
N TRP A 147 8.75 -0.05 -3.47
CA TRP A 147 7.72 -0.66 -2.64
C TRP A 147 7.11 0.33 -1.66
N SER A 148 7.94 1.20 -1.08
CA SER A 148 7.47 2.26 -0.20
C SER A 148 6.54 3.22 -0.96
N VAL A 149 6.88 3.66 -2.17
CA VAL A 149 5.94 4.44 -3.00
C VAL A 149 4.70 3.65 -3.38
N GLY A 150 4.80 2.33 -3.62
CA GLY A 150 3.63 1.45 -3.78
C GLY A 150 2.66 1.54 -2.59
N ASN A 151 3.17 1.47 -1.36
CA ASN A 151 2.38 1.69 -0.13
C ASN A 151 1.79 3.11 -0.04
N GLY A 152 2.55 4.11 -0.50
CA GLY A 152 2.01 5.46 -0.69
C GLY A 152 0.82 5.49 -1.64
N LEU A 153 0.92 4.83 -2.80
CA LEU A 153 -0.18 4.76 -3.76
C LEU A 153 -1.43 4.07 -3.18
N VAL A 154 -1.26 3.10 -2.28
CA VAL A 154 -2.39 2.50 -1.54
C VAL A 154 -3.17 3.58 -0.78
N GLY A 155 -2.50 4.38 0.04
CA GLY A 155 -3.14 5.45 0.80
C GLY A 155 -3.67 6.57 -0.09
N PHE A 156 -2.92 6.93 -1.14
CA PHE A 156 -3.33 7.93 -2.12
C PHE A 156 -4.67 7.60 -2.76
N ILE A 157 -4.80 6.38 -3.29
CA ILE A 157 -6.00 5.92 -3.98
C ILE A 157 -7.17 5.77 -2.98
N ALA A 158 -6.92 5.34 -1.74
CA ALA A 158 -7.95 5.34 -0.70
C ALA A 158 -8.57 6.74 -0.50
N GLY A 159 -7.74 7.79 -0.57
CA GLY A 159 -8.18 9.19 -0.48
C GLY A 159 -8.87 9.74 -1.73
N LEU A 160 -8.73 9.10 -2.90
CA LEU A 160 -9.48 9.48 -4.11
C LEU A 160 -10.99 9.22 -4.00
N SER A 161 -11.42 8.52 -2.94
CA SER A 161 -12.83 8.44 -2.55
C SER A 161 -13.51 9.81 -2.44
N TRP A 162 -12.76 10.87 -2.14
CA TRP A 162 -13.27 12.24 -2.03
C TRP A 162 -13.62 12.87 -3.38
N LEU A 163 -13.13 12.33 -4.49
CA LEU A 163 -13.43 12.84 -5.83
C LEU A 163 -14.92 12.65 -6.20
N PHE A 164 -15.57 11.66 -5.59
CA PHE A 164 -16.93 11.26 -5.92
C PHE A 164 -17.91 11.88 -4.91
N SER A 165 -18.67 12.89 -5.36
CA SER A 165 -19.77 13.45 -4.58
C SER A 165 -20.86 12.39 -4.31
N ASP A 166 -21.16 11.56 -5.30
CA ASP A 166 -21.93 10.33 -5.12
C ASP A 166 -21.02 9.15 -4.78
N LYS A 167 -20.85 8.92 -3.47
CA LYS A 167 -20.05 7.81 -2.95
C LYS A 167 -20.56 6.44 -3.44
N LYS A 168 -21.86 6.25 -3.67
CA LYS A 168 -22.39 4.94 -4.14
C LYS A 168 -21.90 4.64 -5.55
N LYS A 169 -21.95 5.65 -6.43
CA LYS A 169 -21.44 5.52 -7.79
C LYS A 169 -19.94 5.23 -7.80
N GLY A 170 -19.17 5.95 -6.97
CA GLY A 170 -17.73 5.68 -6.80
C GLY A 170 -17.46 4.25 -6.35
N ILE A 171 -18.15 3.78 -5.31
CA ILE A 171 -18.07 2.39 -4.81
C ILE A 171 -18.33 1.37 -5.93
N ASN A 172 -19.41 1.55 -6.70
CA ASN A 172 -19.79 0.59 -7.74
C ASN A 172 -18.71 0.47 -8.83
N THR A 173 -18.20 1.61 -9.32
CA THR A 173 -17.13 1.62 -10.33
C THR A 173 -15.87 0.95 -9.81
N VAL A 174 -15.45 1.33 -8.59
CA VAL A 174 -14.25 0.79 -7.95
C VAL A 174 -14.33 -0.73 -7.78
N LEU A 175 -15.48 -1.23 -7.35
CA LEU A 175 -15.70 -2.67 -7.18
C LEU A 175 -15.61 -3.44 -8.48
N ILE A 176 -16.14 -2.91 -9.58
CA ILE A 176 -16.04 -3.56 -10.90
C ILE A 176 -14.57 -3.63 -11.32
N VAL A 177 -13.84 -2.52 -11.22
CA VAL A 177 -12.40 -2.48 -11.56
C VAL A 177 -11.62 -3.48 -10.69
N SER A 178 -11.85 -3.47 -9.38
CA SER A 178 -11.18 -4.42 -8.47
C SER A 178 -11.55 -5.87 -8.74
N ALA A 179 -12.81 -6.16 -9.09
CA ALA A 179 -13.22 -7.52 -9.46
C ALA A 179 -12.47 -8.03 -10.69
N VAL A 180 -12.30 -7.16 -11.71
CA VAL A 180 -11.54 -7.48 -12.92
C VAL A 180 -10.06 -7.71 -12.58
N LEU A 181 -9.44 -6.83 -11.79
CA LEU A 181 -8.04 -6.98 -11.38
C LEU A 181 -7.81 -8.28 -10.56
N THR A 182 -8.69 -8.58 -9.62
CA THR A 182 -8.66 -9.83 -8.84
C THR A 182 -8.81 -11.04 -9.75
N ALA A 183 -9.74 -11.02 -10.71
CA ALA A 183 -9.94 -12.11 -11.66
C ALA A 183 -8.70 -12.33 -12.53
N ILE A 184 -8.10 -11.26 -13.07
CA ILE A 184 -6.87 -11.32 -13.87
C ILE A 184 -5.74 -11.96 -13.06
N ALA A 185 -5.52 -11.48 -11.83
CA ALA A 185 -4.47 -12.02 -10.96
C ALA A 185 -4.70 -13.49 -10.63
N THR A 186 -5.95 -13.89 -10.39
CA THR A 186 -6.32 -15.28 -10.08
C THR A 186 -6.09 -16.19 -11.28
N VAL A 187 -6.53 -15.79 -12.47
CA VAL A 187 -6.28 -16.57 -13.71
C VAL A 187 -4.78 -16.69 -13.95
N PHE A 188 -4.03 -15.61 -13.76
CA PHE A 188 -2.58 -15.62 -13.94
C PHE A 188 -1.89 -16.57 -12.95
N TYR A 189 -2.34 -16.62 -11.69
CA TYR A 189 -1.89 -17.61 -10.71
C TYR A 189 -2.18 -19.05 -11.16
N LEU A 190 -3.41 -19.34 -11.60
CA LEU A 190 -3.79 -20.69 -12.04
C LEU A 190 -2.96 -21.16 -13.25
N MET A 191 -2.54 -20.25 -14.11
CA MET A 191 -1.65 -20.54 -15.24
C MET A 191 -0.18 -20.73 -14.85
N ASN A 192 0.23 -20.24 -13.67
CA ASN A 192 1.62 -20.21 -13.22
C ASN A 192 1.79 -20.73 -11.78
N SER A 193 0.95 -21.68 -11.35
CA SER A 193 0.84 -22.10 -9.95
C SER A 193 2.13 -22.67 -9.37
N ASN A 194 3.06 -23.11 -10.22
CA ASN A 194 4.28 -23.83 -9.85
C ASN A 194 5.43 -22.90 -9.43
N GLN A 195 5.15 -21.63 -9.10
CA GLN A 195 6.19 -20.74 -8.57
C GLN A 195 6.68 -21.22 -7.21
N SER A 196 7.99 -21.20 -7.02
CA SER A 196 8.64 -21.53 -5.75
C SER A 196 8.53 -20.39 -4.73
N ASN A 197 8.55 -20.74 -3.46
CA ASN A 197 8.59 -19.88 -2.30
C ASN A 197 10.02 -19.90 -1.76
N THR A 198 10.83 -18.95 -2.23
CA THR A 198 12.27 -18.87 -1.95
C THR A 198 12.59 -18.57 -0.49
N LEU A 199 11.58 -18.19 0.30
CA LEU A 199 11.70 -17.89 1.72
C LEU A 199 11.37 -19.07 2.64
N PHE A 200 10.94 -20.22 2.11
CA PHE A 200 10.62 -21.38 2.92
C PHE A 200 11.75 -22.42 2.91
N TYR A 201 12.22 -22.74 4.11
CA TYR A 201 13.30 -23.70 4.34
C TYR A 201 12.81 -24.76 5.33
N ASP A 202 12.97 -26.03 4.95
CA ASP A 202 12.69 -27.18 5.78
C ASP A 202 13.79 -28.21 5.57
N VAL A 203 14.78 -28.18 6.47
CA VAL A 203 15.99 -29.00 6.40
C VAL A 203 15.67 -30.49 6.55
N GLU A 204 14.66 -30.84 7.37
CA GLU A 204 14.27 -32.24 7.60
C GLU A 204 13.70 -32.88 6.33
N ASN A 205 12.98 -32.08 5.53
CA ASN A 205 12.38 -32.52 4.28
C ASN A 205 13.21 -32.15 3.01
N ASN A 206 14.44 -31.66 3.18
CA ASN A 206 15.33 -31.21 2.10
C ASN A 206 14.73 -30.11 1.19
N ILE A 207 13.99 -29.17 1.76
CA ILE A 207 13.40 -28.04 1.04
C ILE A 207 14.22 -26.78 1.34
N PHE A 208 14.70 -26.10 0.30
CA PHE A 208 15.57 -24.93 0.39
C PHE A 208 15.11 -23.83 -0.58
N GLY A 209 13.93 -23.26 -0.32
CA GLY A 209 13.35 -22.21 -1.15
C GLY A 209 12.71 -22.70 -2.45
N ASP A 210 12.58 -24.01 -2.63
CA ASP A 210 12.04 -24.67 -3.81
C ASP A 210 10.59 -25.16 -3.62
N ALA A 211 10.06 -25.10 -2.40
CA ALA A 211 8.65 -25.38 -2.10
C ALA A 211 7.72 -24.50 -2.94
N GLN A 212 6.66 -25.10 -3.49
CA GLN A 212 5.65 -24.34 -4.25
C GLN A 212 4.88 -23.38 -3.34
N ILE A 213 4.55 -22.19 -3.86
CA ILE A 213 3.64 -21.26 -3.20
C ILE A 213 2.30 -21.97 -2.96
N SER A 214 1.87 -21.97 -1.69
CA SER A 214 0.68 -22.70 -1.28
C SER A 214 -0.58 -22.19 -2.00
N LEU A 215 -1.55 -23.09 -2.19
CA LEU A 215 -2.86 -22.71 -2.75
C LEU A 215 -3.49 -21.56 -1.97
N PHE A 216 -3.38 -21.60 -0.63
CA PHE A 216 -3.92 -20.57 0.25
C PHE A 216 -3.31 -19.18 -0.03
N ALA A 217 -1.99 -19.10 -0.21
CA ALA A 217 -1.33 -17.87 -0.59
C ALA A 217 -1.77 -17.41 -1.99
N GLY A 218 -1.84 -18.34 -2.96
CA GLY A 218 -2.23 -18.05 -4.34
C GLY A 218 -3.66 -17.55 -4.53
N ILE A 219 -4.61 -17.98 -3.70
CA ILE A 219 -6.01 -17.53 -3.74
C ILE A 219 -6.33 -16.43 -2.72
N SER A 220 -5.35 -15.97 -1.94
CA SER A 220 -5.55 -14.98 -0.88
C SER A 220 -6.17 -13.67 -1.38
N ILE A 221 -5.89 -13.28 -2.63
CA ILE A 221 -6.49 -12.11 -3.29
C ILE A 221 -7.99 -12.27 -3.53
N VAL A 222 -8.46 -13.50 -3.84
CA VAL A 222 -9.88 -13.82 -4.00
C VAL A 222 -10.56 -13.80 -2.63
N ILE A 223 -9.94 -14.42 -1.62
CA ILE A 223 -10.45 -14.42 -0.25
C ILE A 223 -10.63 -12.98 0.24
N GLY A 224 -9.59 -12.15 0.11
CA GLY A 224 -9.63 -10.75 0.48
C GLY A 224 -10.70 -9.95 -0.26
N PHE A 225 -10.84 -10.15 -1.58
CA PHE A 225 -11.90 -9.52 -2.37
C PHE A 225 -13.30 -9.90 -1.89
N VAL A 226 -13.55 -11.19 -1.63
CA VAL A 226 -14.84 -11.67 -1.10
C VAL A 226 -15.12 -11.06 0.26
N LEU A 227 -14.14 -10.97 1.16
CA LEU A 227 -14.30 -10.32 2.46
C LEU A 227 -14.67 -8.84 2.32
N VAL A 228 -14.03 -8.11 1.41
CA VAL A 228 -14.39 -6.70 1.11
C VAL A 228 -15.81 -6.59 0.57
N LEU A 229 -16.23 -7.51 -0.31
CA LEU A 229 -17.62 -7.56 -0.79
C LEU A 229 -18.60 -7.81 0.35
N LEU A 230 -18.30 -8.75 1.25
CA LEU A 230 -19.13 -9.02 2.43
C LEU A 230 -19.24 -7.77 3.30
N VAL A 231 -18.14 -7.06 3.58
CA VAL A 231 -18.15 -5.79 4.31
C VAL A 231 -19.05 -4.77 3.62
N ARG A 232 -18.98 -4.63 2.29
CA ARG A 232 -19.86 -3.72 1.53
C ARG A 232 -21.35 -4.06 1.75
N PHE A 233 -21.71 -5.34 1.77
CA PHE A 233 -23.11 -5.75 2.01
C PHE A 233 -23.54 -5.57 3.47
N VAL A 234 -22.72 -6.01 4.42
CA VAL A 234 -23.00 -5.88 5.87
C VAL A 234 -23.11 -4.41 6.28
N PHE A 235 -22.21 -3.56 5.78
CA PHE A 235 -22.20 -2.12 6.03
C PHE A 235 -22.94 -1.33 4.95
N GLY A 236 -23.85 -1.94 4.18
CA GLY A 236 -24.53 -1.28 3.06
C GLY A 236 -25.31 0.00 3.42
N LYS A 237 -25.68 0.15 4.71
CA LYS A 237 -26.28 1.38 5.26
C LYS A 237 -25.24 2.44 5.67
N ASN A 238 -24.02 2.03 5.99
CA ASN A 238 -22.90 2.91 6.34
C ASN A 238 -22.01 3.14 5.11
N ILE A 239 -22.39 4.14 4.32
CA ILE A 239 -21.71 4.45 3.06
C ILE A 239 -20.24 4.86 3.24
N ASP A 240 -19.88 5.41 4.40
CA ASP A 240 -18.53 5.86 4.69
C ASP A 240 -17.59 4.67 4.89
N VAL A 241 -18.02 3.66 5.65
CA VAL A 241 -17.26 2.41 5.82
C VAL A 241 -17.16 1.68 4.48
N ALA A 242 -18.27 1.57 3.74
CA ALA A 242 -18.27 0.92 2.44
C ALA A 242 -17.33 1.63 1.44
N ALA A 243 -17.32 2.96 1.40
CA ALA A 243 -16.39 3.73 0.58
C ALA A 243 -14.94 3.50 1.01
N ALA A 244 -14.65 3.61 2.31
CA ALA A 244 -13.29 3.46 2.80
C ALA A 244 -12.69 2.10 2.45
N VAL A 245 -13.42 1.00 2.70
CA VAL A 245 -12.90 -0.35 2.44
C VAL A 245 -12.74 -0.60 0.93
N THR A 246 -13.71 -0.18 0.11
CA THR A 246 -13.65 -0.45 -1.34
C THR A 246 -12.57 0.36 -2.04
N TRP A 247 -12.38 1.63 -1.67
CA TRP A 247 -11.28 2.44 -2.17
C TRP A 247 -9.92 1.95 -1.67
N SER A 248 -9.85 1.46 -0.42
CA SER A 248 -8.63 0.83 0.11
C SER A 248 -8.27 -0.46 -0.62
N MET A 249 -9.26 -1.26 -1.03
CA MET A 249 -9.04 -2.45 -1.87
C MET A 249 -8.43 -2.08 -3.22
N LEU A 250 -9.00 -1.10 -3.93
CA LEU A 250 -8.43 -0.65 -5.20
C LEU A 250 -7.03 -0.07 -5.03
N GLY A 251 -6.83 0.73 -3.98
CA GLY A 251 -5.52 1.28 -3.65
C GLY A 251 -4.50 0.18 -3.41
N ASN A 252 -4.85 -0.86 -2.67
CA ASN A 252 -3.99 -2.01 -2.43
C ASN A 252 -3.65 -2.78 -3.71
N LEU A 253 -4.65 -3.08 -4.53
CA LEU A 253 -4.44 -3.80 -5.80
C LEU A 253 -3.52 -3.04 -6.74
N LEU A 254 -3.71 -1.72 -6.88
CA LEU A 254 -2.89 -0.91 -7.77
C LEU A 254 -1.53 -0.55 -7.18
N GLY A 255 -1.45 -0.25 -5.88
CA GLY A 255 -0.21 0.12 -5.21
C GLY A 255 0.76 -1.06 -5.06
N MET A 256 0.26 -2.24 -4.64
CA MET A 256 1.08 -3.45 -4.56
C MET A 256 1.39 -3.99 -5.97
N GLY A 257 0.44 -3.86 -6.91
CA GLY A 257 0.67 -4.21 -8.30
C GLY A 257 1.79 -3.37 -8.91
N PHE A 258 1.79 -2.06 -8.66
CA PHE A 258 2.88 -1.16 -9.06
C PHE A 258 4.24 -1.61 -8.52
N ALA A 259 4.31 -1.90 -7.22
CA ALA A 259 5.55 -2.32 -6.57
C ALA A 259 6.10 -3.63 -7.16
N ALA A 260 5.27 -4.68 -7.18
CA ALA A 260 5.69 -5.99 -7.71
C ALA A 260 6.06 -5.92 -9.21
N ILE A 261 5.29 -5.18 -10.02
CA ILE A 261 5.59 -5.02 -11.45
C ILE A 261 6.95 -4.33 -11.64
N SER A 262 7.32 -3.37 -10.78
CA SER A 262 8.62 -2.69 -10.89
C SER A 262 9.82 -3.63 -10.73
N ASP A 263 9.66 -4.72 -9.97
CA ASP A 263 10.72 -5.70 -9.72
C ASP A 263 11.04 -6.60 -10.92
N ILE A 264 10.21 -6.58 -11.97
CA ILE A 264 10.57 -7.16 -13.28
C ILE A 264 11.81 -6.47 -13.86
N TRP A 265 11.90 -5.14 -13.71
CA TRP A 265 13.04 -4.38 -14.20
C TRP A 265 14.15 -4.23 -13.16
N ILE A 266 13.79 -4.09 -11.88
CA ILE A 266 14.76 -3.86 -10.80
C ILE A 266 15.51 -5.15 -10.46
N ASN A 267 14.79 -6.24 -10.24
CA ASN A 267 15.36 -7.52 -9.79
C ASN A 267 15.46 -8.56 -10.92
N GLY A 268 15.04 -8.22 -12.14
CA GLY A 268 15.05 -9.14 -13.29
C GLY A 268 14.03 -10.28 -13.18
N TYR A 269 13.00 -10.12 -12.35
CA TYR A 269 11.97 -11.14 -12.16
C TYR A 269 11.15 -11.37 -13.43
N SER A 270 10.76 -12.62 -13.66
CA SER A 270 9.75 -12.91 -14.68
C SER A 270 8.38 -12.34 -14.24
N PRO A 271 7.44 -12.09 -15.17
CA PRO A 271 6.09 -11.71 -14.81
C PRO A 271 5.40 -12.72 -13.87
N ALA A 272 5.72 -14.00 -14.01
CA ALA A 272 5.25 -15.06 -13.12
C ALA A 272 5.72 -14.84 -11.68
N VAL A 273 7.00 -14.59 -11.49
CA VAL A 273 7.61 -14.36 -10.17
C VAL A 273 7.08 -13.07 -9.55
N ALA A 274 7.03 -11.96 -10.28
CA ALA A 274 6.51 -10.70 -9.77
C ALA A 274 5.03 -10.80 -9.34
N ILE A 275 4.18 -11.40 -10.18
CA ILE A 275 2.73 -11.43 -9.91
C ILE A 275 2.37 -12.51 -8.88
N VAL A 276 2.86 -13.73 -9.05
CA VAL A 276 2.50 -14.86 -8.17
C VAL A 276 3.35 -14.88 -6.91
N GLY A 277 4.63 -14.50 -7.01
CA GLY A 277 5.58 -14.52 -5.92
C GLY A 277 5.52 -13.30 -5.00
N GLU A 278 5.12 -12.13 -5.50
CA GLU A 278 5.14 -10.89 -4.71
C GLU A 278 3.79 -10.18 -4.64
N PHE A 279 3.15 -9.93 -5.79
CA PHE A 279 1.89 -9.19 -5.83
C PHE A 279 0.77 -9.90 -5.08
N ILE A 280 0.51 -11.18 -5.38
CA ILE A 280 -0.57 -11.92 -4.71
C ILE A 280 -0.30 -12.08 -3.20
N PRO A 281 0.91 -12.51 -2.77
CA PRO A 281 1.24 -12.63 -1.35
C PRO A 281 1.22 -11.31 -0.58
N SER A 282 1.42 -10.16 -1.23
CA SER A 282 1.30 -8.84 -0.59
C SER A 282 -0.14 -8.31 -0.62
N ALA A 283 -0.77 -8.30 -1.79
CA ALA A 283 -2.09 -7.73 -1.97
C ALA A 283 -3.17 -8.54 -1.24
N GLY A 284 -3.12 -9.88 -1.30
CA GLY A 284 -4.15 -10.73 -0.72
C GLY A 284 -4.33 -10.54 0.79
N PRO A 285 -3.29 -10.73 1.62
CA PRO A 285 -3.36 -10.47 3.05
C PRO A 285 -3.73 -9.03 3.40
N ASN A 286 -3.22 -8.04 2.65
CA ASN A 286 -3.61 -6.64 2.85
C ASN A 286 -5.12 -6.42 2.67
N LEU A 287 -5.78 -7.12 1.73
CA LEU A 287 -7.23 -7.04 1.57
C LEU A 287 -8.00 -7.64 2.76
N ILE A 288 -7.48 -8.71 3.36
CA ILE A 288 -8.05 -9.29 4.59
C ILE A 288 -7.98 -8.26 5.72
N PHE A 289 -6.82 -7.63 5.93
CA PHE A 289 -6.67 -6.58 6.94
C PHE A 289 -7.51 -5.34 6.61
N ALA A 290 -7.63 -4.96 5.34
CA ALA A 290 -8.50 -3.86 4.92
C ALA A 290 -9.96 -4.14 5.28
N ALA A 291 -10.44 -5.37 5.05
CA ALA A 291 -11.81 -5.77 5.38
C ALA A 291 -12.11 -5.76 6.89
N ILE A 292 -11.10 -5.98 7.74
CA ILE A 292 -11.28 -6.04 9.20
C ILE A 292 -11.02 -4.68 9.86
N LEU A 293 -9.86 -4.08 9.60
CA LEU A 293 -9.33 -2.94 10.36
C LEU A 293 -9.85 -1.60 9.85
N VAL A 294 -10.03 -1.42 8.54
CA VAL A 294 -10.52 -0.14 7.99
C VAL A 294 -11.93 0.21 8.49
N PRO A 295 -12.91 -0.73 8.53
CA PRO A 295 -14.21 -0.46 9.13
C PRO A 295 -14.13 0.00 10.59
N LEU A 296 -13.26 -0.62 11.38
CA LEU A 296 -13.07 -0.30 12.79
C LEU A 296 -12.50 1.11 12.96
N LEU A 297 -11.43 1.43 12.21
CA LEU A 297 -10.79 2.75 12.26
C LEU A 297 -11.74 3.86 11.82
N VAL A 298 -12.47 3.66 10.71
CA VAL A 298 -13.45 4.64 10.22
C VAL A 298 -14.59 4.83 11.20
N SER A 299 -15.13 3.75 11.76
CA SER A 299 -16.22 3.82 12.73
C SER A 299 -15.80 4.52 14.02
N ALA A 300 -14.61 4.20 14.54
CA ALA A 300 -14.04 4.85 15.72
C ALA A 300 -13.80 6.34 15.49
N PHE A 301 -13.26 6.70 14.32
CA PHE A 301 -13.04 8.09 13.93
C PHE A 301 -14.35 8.87 13.81
N SER A 302 -15.36 8.30 13.15
CA SER A 302 -16.69 8.90 13.06
C SER A 302 -17.34 9.10 14.44
N ALA A 303 -17.17 8.15 15.36
CA ALA A 303 -17.66 8.29 16.73
C ALA A 303 -16.96 9.43 17.49
N SER A 304 -15.63 9.51 17.40
CA SER A 304 -14.83 10.58 18.03
C SER A 304 -15.19 11.97 17.48
N ARG A 305 -15.41 12.08 16.16
CA ARG A 305 -15.87 13.32 15.51
C ARG A 305 -17.23 13.80 16.03
N ARG A 306 -18.18 12.87 16.18
CA ARG A 306 -19.50 13.19 16.77
C ARG A 306 -19.39 13.67 18.21
N GLN A 307 -18.52 13.07 19.02
CA GLN A 307 -18.32 13.48 20.42
C GLN A 307 -17.66 14.85 20.55
N THR A 308 -16.72 15.17 19.65
CA THR A 308 -15.97 16.44 19.68
C THR A 308 -16.67 17.58 18.93
N GLY A 309 -17.85 17.33 18.33
CA GLY A 309 -18.62 18.32 17.59
C GLY A 309 -17.98 18.75 16.26
N ARG A 310 -17.14 17.89 15.66
CA ARG A 310 -16.34 18.19 14.46
C ARG A 310 -16.68 17.34 13.24
#